data_AF-B6VUT5-F1
#
_entry.id   AF-B6VUT5-F1
#
_cell.length_a   1.000
_cell.length_b   1.000
_cell.length_c   1.000
_cell.angle_alpha   90.00
_cell.angle_beta   90.00
_cell.angle_gamma   90.00
#
_symmetry.space_group_name_H-M   'P 1'
#
loop_
_entity.id
_entity.type
_entity.pdbx_description
1 polymer ?
#
loop_
_entity_poly.entity_id
_entity_poly.type
_entity_poly.pdbx_seq_one_letter_code
_entity_poly.pdbx_strand_id
1 'polypeptide(L)'
;MSWRPLTEGRNGFFTNSILAEIGSKYGKSIVQIALRWLIQRGVIIIPKSIHIEGMQQNTDISNFELTDEDMATIATLDMGYSLFFDHYDAKTTHMFME
;
A
#
# COMPACT_ATOMS: atom_id res chain seq x y z
N MET A 1 6.00 11.21 1.59
CA MET A 1 6.73 9.95 1.32
C MET A 1 6.10 8.84 2.16
N SER A 2 5.74 7.72 1.55
CA SER A 2 5.16 6.55 2.23
C SER A 2 6.26 5.54 2.57
N TRP A 3 6.39 5.22 3.85
CA TRP A 3 7.49 4.41 4.42
C TRP A 3 7.14 2.93 4.58
N ARG A 4 5.85 2.60 4.67
CA ARG A 4 5.31 1.22 4.66
C ARG A 4 4.12 1.12 3.70
N PRO A 5 4.36 1.28 2.38
CA PRO A 5 3.28 1.36 1.40
C PRO A 5 2.44 0.07 1.28
N LEU A 6 2.92 -1.05 1.83
CA LEU A 6 2.25 -2.36 1.81
C LEU A 6 1.88 -2.87 3.21
N THR A 7 1.79 -1.98 4.21
CA THR A 7 1.38 -2.27 5.60
C THR A 7 2.13 -3.40 6.32
N GLU A 8 3.29 -3.82 5.82
CA GLU A 8 3.96 -5.08 6.22
C GLU A 8 3.07 -6.33 6.10
N GLY A 9 2.09 -6.30 5.18
CA GLY A 9 1.14 -7.40 5.00
C GLY A 9 0.08 -7.51 6.10
N ARG A 10 0.01 -6.55 7.03
CA ARG A 10 -0.98 -6.55 8.12
C ARG A 10 -2.40 -6.41 7.58
N ASN A 11 -3.38 -6.84 8.37
CA ASN A 11 -4.80 -6.71 8.09
C ASN A 11 -5.25 -7.38 6.77
N GLY A 12 -4.67 -8.53 6.43
CA GLY A 12 -5.04 -9.28 5.23
C GLY A 12 -4.77 -8.52 3.92
N PHE A 13 -3.80 -7.60 3.91
CA PHE A 13 -3.54 -6.70 2.78
C PHE A 13 -3.35 -7.45 1.46
N PHE A 14 -2.55 -8.52 1.45
CA PHE A 14 -2.28 -9.32 0.24
C PHE A 14 -3.44 -10.23 -0.18
N THR A 15 -4.54 -10.25 0.57
CA THR A 15 -5.76 -10.99 0.26
C THR A 15 -6.98 -10.07 0.19
N ASN A 16 -6.78 -8.75 0.11
CA ASN A 16 -7.86 -7.79 0.01
C ASN A 16 -8.61 -7.97 -1.32
N SER A 17 -9.90 -8.29 -1.25
CA SER A 17 -10.73 -8.63 -2.41
C SER A 17 -10.89 -7.45 -3.38
N ILE A 18 -11.03 -6.23 -2.86
CA ILE A 18 -11.16 -5.01 -3.68
C ILE A 18 -9.88 -4.79 -4.51
N LEU A 19 -8.70 -4.88 -3.88
CA LEU A 19 -7.43 -4.75 -4.60
C LEU A 19 -7.21 -5.90 -5.60
N ALA A 20 -7.67 -7.11 -5.29
CA ALA A 20 -7.59 -8.26 -6.19
C ALA A 20 -8.50 -8.11 -7.43
N GLU A 21 -9.71 -7.60 -7.22
CA GLU A 21 -10.68 -7.35 -8.29
C GLU A 21 -10.15 -6.25 -9.23
N ILE A 22 -9.69 -5.13 -8.68
CA ILE A 22 -9.03 -4.07 -9.47
C ILE A 22 -7.80 -4.64 -10.19
N GLY A 23 -6.96 -5.42 -9.50
CA GLY A 23 -5.80 -6.08 -10.08
C GLY A 23 -6.12 -6.91 -11.31
N SER A 24 -7.24 -7.63 -11.28
CA SER A 24 -7.71 -8.47 -12.38
C SER A 24 -8.09 -7.67 -13.62
N LYS A 25 -8.59 -6.43 -13.48
CA LYS A 25 -8.88 -5.53 -14.61
C LYS A 25 -7.62 -5.17 -15.42
N TYR A 26 -6.47 -5.10 -14.76
CA TYR A 26 -5.19 -4.68 -15.35
C TYR A 26 -4.20 -5.83 -15.58
N GLY A 27 -4.51 -7.05 -15.12
CA GLY A 27 -3.55 -8.15 -15.07
C GLY A 27 -2.37 -7.87 -14.14
N LYS A 28 -2.61 -7.15 -13.03
CA LYS A 28 -1.59 -6.70 -12.07
C LYS A 28 -1.85 -7.27 -10.68
N SER A 29 -0.78 -7.44 -9.90
CA SER A 29 -0.89 -7.93 -8.52
C SER A 29 -1.46 -6.88 -7.57
N ILE A 30 -1.98 -7.31 -6.41
CA ILE A 30 -2.42 -6.41 -5.32
C ILE A 30 -1.32 -5.40 -4.95
N VAL A 31 -0.06 -5.85 -4.92
CA VAL A 31 1.11 -5.01 -4.65
C VAL A 31 1.22 -3.91 -5.70
N GLN A 32 1.17 -4.26 -6.99
CA GLN A 32 1.27 -3.28 -8.08
C GLN A 32 0.13 -2.27 -8.04
N ILE A 33 -1.11 -2.70 -7.76
CA ILE A 33 -2.26 -1.80 -7.63
C ILE A 33 -2.06 -0.80 -6.49
N ALA A 34 -1.65 -1.27 -5.31
CA ALA A 34 -1.46 -0.39 -4.16
C ALA A 34 -0.32 0.62 -4.37
N LEU A 35 0.80 0.17 -4.96
CA LEU A 35 1.92 1.07 -5.27
C LEU A 35 1.54 2.07 -6.37
N ARG A 36 0.84 1.62 -7.43
CA ARG A 36 0.32 2.50 -8.48
C ARG A 36 -0.58 3.58 -7.91
N TRP A 37 -1.50 3.22 -7.02
CA TRP A 37 -2.42 4.17 -6.38
C TRP A 37 -1.68 5.27 -5.61
N LEU A 38 -0.60 4.94 -4.90
CA LEU A 38 0.22 5.93 -4.21
C LEU A 38 0.95 6.87 -5.19
N ILE A 39 1.64 6.32 -6.18
CA ILE A 39 2.43 7.15 -7.12
C ILE A 39 1.55 8.03 -8.01
N GLN A 40 0.35 7.56 -8.40
CA GLN A 40 -0.58 8.32 -9.22
C GLN A 40 -1.16 9.53 -8.45
N ARG A 41 -1.17 9.48 -7.12
CA ARG A 41 -1.49 10.61 -6.23
C ARG A 41 -0.29 11.54 -5.97
N GLY A 42 0.85 11.29 -6.61
CA GLY A 42 2.08 12.05 -6.37
C GLY A 42 2.79 11.69 -5.07
N VAL A 43 2.47 10.54 -4.45
CA VAL A 43 3.14 10.11 -3.21
C VAL A 43 4.40 9.32 -3.54
N ILE A 44 5.56 9.82 -3.10
CA ILE A 44 6.83 9.08 -3.18
C ILE A 44 6.76 7.82 -2.30
N ILE A 45 7.16 6.66 -2.84
CA ILE A 45 7.12 5.35 -2.16
C ILE A 45 8.52 4.73 -2.01
N ILE A 46 8.71 3.91 -0.98
CA ILE A 46 9.92 3.10 -0.76
C ILE A 46 9.55 1.65 -0.38
N PRO A 47 8.97 0.85 -1.29
CA PRO A 47 8.58 -0.52 -1.00
C PRO A 47 9.82 -1.41 -0.81
N LYS A 48 9.79 -2.29 0.20
CA LYS A 48 10.84 -3.27 0.46
C LYS A 48 10.51 -4.61 -0.19
N SER A 49 11.50 -5.26 -0.81
CA SER A 49 11.50 -6.69 -1.11
C SER A 49 12.90 -7.24 -0.90
N ILE A 50 13.01 -8.51 -0.50
CA ILE A 50 14.26 -9.28 -0.53
C ILE A 50 14.30 -10.30 -1.67
N HIS A 51 13.16 -10.51 -2.36
CA HIS A 51 13.01 -11.42 -3.48
C HIS A 51 13.03 -10.65 -4.80
N ILE A 52 13.71 -11.20 -5.80
CA ILE A 52 13.91 -10.55 -7.11
C ILE A 52 12.57 -10.30 -7.79
N GLU A 53 11.66 -11.27 -7.73
CA GLU A 53 10.32 -11.17 -8.32
C GLU A 53 9.53 -10.01 -7.69
N GLY A 54 9.64 -9.84 -6.37
CA GLY A 54 9.02 -8.73 -5.66
C GLY A 54 9.65 -7.38 -6.02
N MET A 55 10.97 -7.32 -6.23
CA MET A 55 11.63 -6.09 -6.69
C MET A 55 11.16 -5.70 -8.09
N GLN A 56 11.03 -6.68 -9.00
CA GLN A 56 10.52 -6.46 -10.35
C GLN A 56 9.07 -5.94 -10.30
N GLN A 57 8.19 -6.57 -9.52
CA GLN A 57 6.82 -6.09 -9.33
C GLN A 57 6.75 -4.68 -8.76
N ASN A 58 7.60 -4.35 -7.77
CA ASN A 58 7.65 -3.01 -7.18
C ASN A 58 8.04 -1.92 -8.20
N THR A 59 8.77 -2.28 -9.26
CA THR A 59 9.17 -1.35 -10.33
C THR A 59 8.21 -1.33 -11.53
N ASP A 60 7.52 -2.44 -11.81
CA ASP A 60 6.57 -2.57 -12.92
C ASP A 60 5.18 -1.98 -12.58
N ILE A 61 5.16 -0.68 -12.27
CA ILE A 61 3.95 0.05 -11.85
C ILE A 61 3.66 1.31 -12.68
N SER A 62 4.50 1.58 -13.68
CA SER A 62 4.40 2.79 -14.51
C SER A 62 3.69 2.56 -15.85
N ASN A 63 3.42 1.31 -16.21
CA ASN A 63 2.87 0.90 -17.51
C ASN A 63 1.35 0.74 -17.55
N PHE A 64 0.64 1.17 -16.51
CA PHE A 64 -0.81 1.22 -16.46
C PHE A 64 -1.28 2.40 -15.61
N GLU A 65 -2.55 2.76 -15.73
CA GLU A 65 -3.16 3.87 -15.02
C GLU A 65 -4.49 3.41 -14.42
N LEU A 66 -4.72 3.77 -13.16
CA LEU A 66 -5.98 3.47 -12.47
C LEU A 66 -7.01 4.51 -12.89
N THR A 67 -8.23 4.07 -13.19
CA THR A 67 -9.35 4.98 -13.44
C THR A 67 -9.74 5.76 -12.18
N ASP A 68 -10.40 6.90 -12.34
CA ASP A 68 -10.92 7.68 -11.20
C ASP A 68 -11.84 6.84 -10.29
N GLU A 69 -12.61 5.92 -10.87
CA GLU A 69 -13.47 4.99 -10.13
C GLU A 69 -12.66 3.99 -9.29
N ASP A 70 -11.60 3.41 -9.85
CA ASP A 70 -10.71 2.52 -9.08
C ASP A 70 -9.99 3.31 -7.97
N MET A 71 -9.55 4.53 -8.27
CA MET A 71 -8.91 5.43 -7.28
C MET A 71 -9.85 5.75 -6.12
N ALA A 72 -11.13 6.05 -6.42
CA ALA A 72 -12.17 6.31 -5.43
C ALA A 72 -12.51 5.05 -4.62
N THR A 73 -12.59 3.88 -5.27
CA THR A 73 -12.86 2.60 -4.60
C THR A 73 -11.75 2.24 -3.61
N ILE A 74 -10.47 2.41 -4.00
CA ILE A 74 -9.35 2.16 -3.09
C ILE A 74 -9.39 3.13 -1.89
N ALA A 75 -9.85 4.37 -2.09
CA ALA A 75 -9.96 5.34 -1.01
C ALA A 75 -10.96 4.92 0.09
N THR A 76 -11.95 4.07 -0.21
CA THR A 76 -12.90 3.56 0.80
C THR A 76 -12.28 2.52 1.74
N LEU A 77 -11.05 2.05 1.47
CA LEU A 77 -10.31 1.13 2.33
C LEU A 77 -9.66 1.84 3.53
N ASP A 78 -9.67 3.17 3.57
CA ASP A 78 -9.09 3.92 4.68
C ASP A 78 -9.87 3.67 5.98
N MET A 79 -9.14 3.25 7.01
CA MET A 79 -9.68 3.02 8.35
C MET A 79 -9.49 4.22 9.28
N GLY A 80 -8.66 5.21 8.87
CA GLY A 80 -8.41 6.42 9.65
C GLY A 80 -7.46 6.24 10.84
N TYR A 81 -6.78 5.08 10.98
CA TYR A 81 -5.83 4.83 12.05
C TYR A 81 -4.63 3.96 11.62
N SER A 82 -3.54 4.05 12.40
CA SER A 82 -2.31 3.30 12.16
C SER A 82 -2.45 1.82 12.53
N LEU A 83 -1.96 0.92 11.68
CA LEU A 83 -1.89 -0.52 11.99
C LEU A 83 -0.72 -0.91 12.91
N PHE A 84 0.09 0.04 13.35
CA PHE A 84 1.31 -0.21 14.12
C PHE A 84 1.17 0.29 15.55
N PHE A 85 1.08 1.61 15.71
CA PHE A 85 0.97 2.30 16.98
C PHE A 85 0.46 3.71 16.73
N ASP A 86 -0.11 4.30 17.77
CA ASP A 86 -0.57 5.68 17.81
C ASP A 86 0.55 6.57 18.38
N HIS A 87 1.00 7.55 17.60
CA HIS A 87 2.07 8.46 18.04
C HIS A 87 1.59 9.44 19.13
N TYR A 88 0.28 9.57 19.34
CA TYR A 88 -0.31 10.40 20.38
C TYR A 88 -0.54 9.64 21.70
N ASP A 89 -0.36 8.32 21.72
CA ASP A 89 -0.46 7.51 22.93
C ASP A 89 0.83 7.60 23.77
N ALA A 90 0.69 7.99 25.04
CA ALA A 90 1.82 8.18 25.95
C ALA A 90 2.65 6.89 26.13
N LYS A 91 2.00 5.71 26.11
CA LYS A 91 2.72 4.44 26.24
C LYS A 91 3.62 4.19 25.03
N THR A 92 3.12 4.51 23.83
CA THR A 92 3.91 4.45 22.59
C THR A 92 5.12 5.39 22.67
N THR A 93 4.95 6.61 23.19
CA THR A 93 6.10 7.53 23.38
C THR A 93 7.16 6.92 24.30
N HIS A 94 6.75 6.38 25.45
CA HIS A 94 7.69 5.75 26.39
C HIS A 94 8.45 4.57 25.77
N MET A 95 7.81 3.75 24.94
CA MET A 95 8.46 2.61 24.26
C MET A 95 9.68 3.03 23.41
N PHE A 96 9.68 4.23 22.83
CA PHE A 96 10.80 4.72 22.01
C PHE A 96 11.89 5.46 22.80
N MET A 97 11.66 5.72 24.09
CA MET A 97 12.62 6.42 24.97
C MET A 97 13.51 5.46 25.76
N GLU A 98 13.16 4.17 25.78
CA GLU A 98 13.95 3.07 26.36
C GLU A 98 14.71 2.31 25.26
#